data_AF-A0A2P7QXD2-F1
#
_entry.id   AF-A0A2P7QXD2-F1
#
_cell.length_a   1.000
_cell.length_b   1.000
_cell.length_c   1.000
_cell.angle_alpha   90.00
_cell.angle_beta   90.00
_cell.angle_gamma   90.00
#
_symmetry.space_group_name_H-M   'P 1'
#
loop_
_entity.id
_entity.type
_entity.pdbx_description
1 polymer ?
#
loop_
_entity_poly.entity_id
_entity_poly.type
_entity_poly.pdbx_seq_one_letter_code
_entity_poly.pdbx_strand_id
1 'polypeptide(L)'
;MKPLPLSLFSALPLLLAAHVQADARPDHYGGEPAETLTQAVANFSEYNTRLAELLVGELTPAALNEVHQLTYTLENALAKINEETATLAQTLEEVHVASETNQPQVVKDRGEAYLKVSRTLVH
;
A
#
# COMPACT_ATOMS: atom_id res chain seq x y z
N MET A 1 28.15 -34.57 69.16
CA MET A 1 27.10 -33.85 69.90
C MET A 1 26.26 -33.06 68.90
N LYS A 2 24.94 -33.30 68.93
CA LYS A 2 23.80 -32.54 68.36
C LYS A 2 23.63 -32.45 66.82
N PRO A 3 22.53 -33.00 66.26
CA PRO A 3 22.15 -32.90 64.85
C PRO A 3 21.11 -31.79 64.60
N LEU A 4 21.11 -31.11 63.44
CA LEU A 4 19.97 -30.34 62.90
C LEU A 4 20.27 -29.73 61.51
N PRO A 5 19.27 -29.35 60.70
CA PRO A 5 18.25 -30.20 60.09
C PRO A 5 18.25 -30.11 58.55
N LEU A 6 17.73 -31.16 57.91
CA LEU A 6 17.32 -31.14 56.50
C LEU A 6 16.03 -30.31 56.36
N SER A 7 16.13 -29.09 55.81
CA SER A 7 14.96 -28.33 55.36
C SER A 7 14.86 -28.40 53.85
N LEU A 8 13.95 -29.25 53.39
CA LEU A 8 13.50 -29.34 52.02
C LEU A 8 12.60 -28.12 51.72
N PHE A 9 13.13 -27.11 51.05
CA PHE A 9 12.31 -26.06 50.45
C PHE A 9 12.14 -26.36 48.96
N SER A 10 10.98 -26.91 48.62
CA SER A 10 10.52 -27.07 47.25
C SER A 10 10.25 -25.68 46.66
N ALA A 11 11.14 -25.20 45.77
CA ALA A 11 10.94 -23.96 45.05
C ALA A 11 10.00 -24.24 43.86
N LEU A 12 8.76 -23.78 43.98
CA LEU A 12 7.76 -23.78 42.91
C LEU A 12 8.25 -22.86 41.76
N PRO A 13 8.42 -23.34 40.51
CA PRO A 13 8.77 -22.46 39.42
C PRO A 13 7.55 -21.60 39.08
N LEU A 14 7.67 -20.30 39.34
CA LEU A 14 6.72 -19.29 38.91
C LEU A 14 6.78 -19.21 37.38
N LEU A 15 5.84 -19.87 36.70
CA LEU A 15 5.62 -19.73 35.26
C LEU A 15 5.21 -18.28 35.00
N LEU A 16 6.18 -17.46 34.60
CA LEU A 16 5.92 -16.13 34.09
C LEU A 16 5.22 -16.28 32.74
N ALA A 17 3.88 -16.20 32.74
CA ALA A 17 3.11 -16.08 31.52
C ALA A 17 3.56 -14.80 30.82
N ALA A 18 4.32 -14.93 29.73
CA ALA A 18 4.57 -13.83 28.83
C ALA A 18 3.20 -13.41 28.27
N HIS A 19 2.67 -12.30 28.78
CA HIS A 19 1.55 -11.63 28.17
C HIS A 19 2.01 -11.19 26.78
N VAL A 20 1.63 -11.96 25.76
CA VAL A 20 1.62 -11.47 24.38
C VAL A 20 0.64 -10.31 24.38
N GLN A 21 1.17 -9.10 24.43
CA GLN A 21 0.40 -7.88 24.27
C GLN A 21 -0.21 -7.98 22.87
N ALA A 22 -1.51 -8.27 22.81
CA ALA A 22 -2.25 -8.26 21.56
C ALA A 22 -1.98 -6.93 20.87
N ASP A 23 -1.50 -6.98 19.62
CA ASP A 23 -1.30 -5.81 18.76
C ASP A 23 -2.54 -4.91 18.85
N ALA A 24 -2.46 -3.88 19.68
CA ALA A 24 -3.27 -2.69 19.50
C ALA A 24 -2.69 -2.06 18.24
N ARG A 25 -3.09 -2.58 17.06
CA ARG A 25 -2.78 -1.92 15.80
C ARG A 25 -3.25 -0.48 15.98
N PRO A 26 -2.34 0.51 15.89
CA PRO A 26 -2.73 1.91 15.92
C PRO A 26 -3.89 2.11 14.95
N ASP A 27 -4.86 2.97 15.29
CA ASP A 27 -5.98 3.31 14.42
C ASP A 27 -5.47 3.48 12.99
N HIS A 28 -5.99 2.67 12.07
CA HIS A 28 -5.59 2.72 10.67
C HIS A 28 -5.95 4.11 10.14
N TYR A 29 -4.94 4.94 9.86
CA TYR A 29 -5.14 6.24 9.24
C TYR A 29 -5.79 6.04 7.87
N GLY A 30 -6.82 6.84 7.53
CA GLY A 30 -7.68 6.58 6.37
C GLY A 30 -7.08 6.92 5.00
N GLY A 31 -5.92 7.60 4.95
CA GLY A 31 -5.37 8.18 3.72
C GLY A 31 -6.34 9.15 3.02
N GLU A 32 -5.88 9.86 2.01
CA GLU A 32 -6.79 10.58 1.11
C GLU A 32 -7.50 9.57 0.18
N PRO A 33 -8.77 9.82 -0.17
CA PRO A 33 -9.51 8.94 -1.07
C PRO A 33 -8.97 9.02 -2.51
N ALA A 34 -9.08 7.90 -3.24
CA ALA A 34 -8.72 7.77 -4.65
C ALA A 34 -9.88 7.11 -5.42
N GLU A 35 -11.02 7.81 -5.53
CA GLU A 35 -12.25 7.28 -6.13
C GLU A 35 -12.19 7.25 -7.67
N THR A 36 -11.32 8.06 -8.27
CA THR A 36 -11.12 8.16 -9.72
C THR A 36 -9.64 8.03 -10.09
N LEU A 37 -9.35 7.63 -11.34
CA LEU A 37 -7.96 7.58 -11.83
C LEU A 37 -7.26 8.94 -11.72
N THR A 38 -7.96 10.04 -12.02
CA THR A 38 -7.40 11.39 -11.93
C THR A 38 -7.00 11.74 -10.50
N GLN A 39 -7.84 11.45 -9.52
CA GLN A 39 -7.50 11.62 -8.10
C GLN A 39 -6.33 10.73 -7.71
N ALA A 40 -6.34 9.47 -8.13
CA ALA A 40 -5.28 8.52 -7.82
C ALA A 40 -3.91 8.99 -8.34
N VAL A 41 -3.84 9.45 -9.60
CA VAL A 41 -2.59 9.97 -10.19
C VAL A 41 -2.15 11.27 -9.50
N ALA A 42 -3.08 12.17 -9.18
CA ALA A 42 -2.77 13.40 -8.44
C ALA A 42 -2.20 13.09 -7.04
N ASN A 43 -2.88 12.24 -6.27
CA ASN A 43 -2.42 11.79 -4.96
C ASN A 43 -1.06 11.10 -5.06
N PHE A 44 -0.89 10.19 -6.03
CA PHE A 44 0.36 9.47 -6.25
C PHE A 44 1.52 10.43 -6.53
N SER A 45 1.32 11.42 -7.41
CA SER A 45 2.36 12.40 -7.75
C SER A 45 2.73 13.28 -6.56
N GLU A 46 1.74 13.87 -5.90
CA GLU A 46 1.94 14.77 -4.77
C GLU A 46 2.60 14.06 -3.59
N TYR A 47 2.10 12.89 -3.21
CA TYR A 47 2.59 12.19 -2.03
C TYR A 47 3.94 11.52 -2.26
N ASN A 48 4.29 11.14 -3.50
CA ASN A 48 5.67 10.74 -3.81
C ASN A 48 6.65 11.91 -3.71
N THR A 49 6.23 13.12 -4.06
CA THR A 49 7.06 14.32 -3.87
C THR A 49 7.34 14.55 -2.39
N ARG A 50 6.30 14.51 -1.54
CA ARG A 50 6.44 14.63 -0.07
C ARG A 50 7.31 13.52 0.51
N LEU A 51 7.11 12.27 0.07
CA LEU A 51 7.95 11.15 0.49
C LEU A 51 9.42 11.42 0.13
N ALA A 52 9.70 11.87 -1.10
CA ALA A 52 11.06 12.20 -1.53
C ALA A 52 11.69 13.29 -0.65
N GLU A 53 10.94 14.33 -0.28
CA GLU A 53 11.41 15.39 0.63
C GLU A 53 11.78 14.86 2.01
N LEU A 54 10.94 14.01 2.60
CA LEU A 54 11.20 13.40 3.91
C LEU A 54 12.45 12.51 3.89
N LEU A 55 12.70 11.81 2.78
CA LEU A 55 13.85 10.93 2.62
C LEU A 55 15.19 11.68 2.51
N VAL A 56 15.20 12.99 2.27
CA VAL A 56 16.43 13.80 2.29
C VAL A 56 16.90 14.05 3.73
N GLY A 57 15.99 14.05 4.69
CA GLY A 57 16.27 14.32 6.10
C GLY A 57 16.69 13.09 6.91
N GLU A 58 17.00 13.32 8.19
CA GLU A 58 17.14 12.22 9.15
C GLU A 58 15.76 11.62 9.46
N LEU A 59 15.64 10.29 9.37
CA LEU A 59 14.41 9.56 9.70
C LEU A 59 14.21 9.43 11.22
N THR A 60 13.99 10.57 11.86
CA THR A 60 13.59 10.64 13.27
C THR A 60 12.26 9.91 13.50
N PRO A 61 11.89 9.57 14.75
CA PRO A 61 10.59 8.95 15.03
C PRO A 61 9.39 9.72 14.49
N ALA A 62 9.45 11.06 14.48
CA ALA A 62 8.41 11.90 13.90
C ALA A 62 8.34 11.75 12.37
N ALA A 63 9.48 11.76 11.68
CA ALA A 63 9.55 11.56 10.23
C ALA A 63 9.05 10.16 9.83
N LEU A 64 9.39 9.11 10.59
CA LEU A 64 8.88 7.76 10.36
C LEU A 64 7.35 7.68 10.50
N ASN A 65 6.79 8.39 11.49
CA ASN A 65 5.33 8.48 11.63
C ASN A 65 4.69 9.24 10.45
N GLU A 66 5.32 10.29 9.95
CA GLU A 66 4.83 11.03 8.77
C GLU A 66 4.88 10.17 7.50
N VAL A 67 5.97 9.44 7.28
CA VAL A 67 6.07 8.44 6.21
C VAL A 67 4.96 7.40 6.35
N HIS A 68 4.72 6.87 7.55
CA HIS A 68 3.62 5.91 7.77
C HIS A 68 2.26 6.52 7.40
N GLN A 69 1.95 7.75 7.83
CA GLN A 69 0.67 8.38 7.52
C GLN A 69 0.48 8.66 6.03
N LEU A 70 1.50 9.21 5.35
CA LEU A 70 1.41 9.49 3.91
C LEU A 70 1.29 8.21 3.08
N THR A 71 1.86 7.09 3.55
CA THR A 71 1.79 5.82 2.81
C THR A 71 0.38 5.29 2.65
N TYR A 72 -0.57 5.60 3.55
CA TYR A 72 -1.98 5.23 3.35
C TYR A 72 -2.59 5.90 2.10
N THR A 73 -2.26 7.17 1.85
CA THR A 73 -2.70 7.85 0.63
C THR A 73 -2.07 7.24 -0.62
N LEU A 74 -0.78 6.89 -0.55
CA LEU A 74 -0.09 6.21 -1.66
C LEU A 74 -0.66 4.83 -1.93
N GLU A 75 -1.03 4.07 -0.90
CA GLU A 75 -1.69 2.77 -1.00
C GLU A 75 -3.06 2.90 -1.68
N ASN A 76 -3.90 3.86 -1.25
CA ASN A 76 -5.19 4.14 -1.88
C ASN A 76 -5.02 4.49 -3.37
N ALA A 77 -4.05 5.36 -3.68
CA ALA A 77 -3.75 5.77 -5.05
C ALA A 77 -3.27 4.60 -5.92
N LEU A 78 -2.31 3.80 -5.42
CA LEU A 78 -1.80 2.62 -6.13
C LEU A 78 -2.90 1.59 -6.37
N ALA A 79 -3.77 1.34 -5.39
CA ALA A 79 -4.89 0.43 -5.54
C ALA A 79 -5.79 0.85 -6.72
N LYS A 80 -6.15 2.13 -6.80
CA LYS A 80 -6.98 2.66 -7.88
C LYS A 80 -6.26 2.65 -9.24
N ILE A 81 -4.98 3.02 -9.29
CA ILE A 81 -4.18 2.96 -10.52
C ILE A 81 -4.10 1.51 -11.03
N ASN A 82 -3.88 0.54 -10.14
CA ASN A 82 -3.83 -0.87 -10.52
C ASN A 82 -5.17 -1.38 -11.05
N GLU A 83 -6.28 -1.01 -10.42
CA GLU A 83 -7.64 -1.35 -10.89
C GLU A 83 -7.87 -0.82 -12.30
N GLU A 84 -7.65 0.49 -12.51
CA GLU A 84 -7.91 1.16 -13.79
C GLU A 84 -6.95 0.71 -14.90
N THR A 85 -5.68 0.45 -14.57
CA THR A 85 -4.70 -0.04 -15.55
C THR A 85 -4.97 -1.48 -15.98
N ALA A 86 -5.57 -2.31 -15.12
CA ALA A 86 -6.01 -3.65 -15.51
C ALA A 86 -7.10 -3.59 -16.60
N THR A 87 -8.09 -2.71 -16.45
CA THR A 87 -9.11 -2.45 -17.49
C THR A 87 -8.51 -1.81 -18.74
N LEU A 88 -7.56 -0.89 -18.57
CA LEU A 88 -6.85 -0.27 -19.69
C LEU A 88 -6.07 -1.29 -20.53
N ALA A 89 -5.40 -2.25 -19.87
CA ALA A 89 -4.69 -3.34 -20.54
C ALA A 89 -5.62 -4.22 -21.38
N GLN A 90 -6.81 -4.54 -20.86
CA GLN A 90 -7.84 -5.25 -21.64
C GLN A 90 -8.28 -4.45 -22.87
N THR A 91 -8.47 -3.13 -22.73
CA THR A 91 -8.84 -2.26 -23.85
C THR A 91 -7.73 -2.24 -24.91
N LEU A 92 -6.46 -2.21 -24.49
CA LEU A 92 -5.32 -2.28 -25.41
C LEU A 92 -5.26 -3.63 -26.13
N GLU A 93 -5.57 -4.73 -25.45
CA GLU A 93 -5.63 -6.06 -26.05
C GLU A 93 -6.71 -6.13 -27.15
N GLU A 94 -7.86 -5.50 -26.95
CA GLU A 94 -8.88 -5.41 -28.00
C GLU A 94 -8.36 -4.69 -29.26
N VAL A 95 -7.55 -3.64 -29.09
CA VAL A 95 -6.87 -2.95 -30.22
C VAL A 95 -5.90 -3.91 -30.91
N HIS A 96 -5.10 -4.64 -30.13
CA HIS A 96 -4.13 -5.60 -30.64
C HIS A 96 -4.82 -6.68 -31.48
N VAL A 97 -5.78 -7.42 -30.91
CA VAL A 97 -6.51 -8.49 -31.61
C VAL A 97 -7.27 -7.95 -32.83
N ALA A 98 -7.88 -6.77 -32.75
CA ALA A 98 -8.57 -6.17 -33.89
C ALA A 98 -7.61 -5.85 -35.05
N SER A 99 -6.37 -5.47 -34.73
CA SER A 99 -5.34 -5.22 -35.74
C SER A 99 -4.88 -6.51 -36.44
N GLU A 100 -4.77 -7.62 -35.71
CA GLU A 100 -4.40 -8.94 -36.25
C GLU A 100 -5.51 -9.55 -37.13
N THR A 101 -6.76 -9.25 -36.78
CA THR A 101 -7.95 -9.80 -37.46
C THR A 101 -8.51 -8.91 -38.56
N ASN A 102 -7.76 -7.88 -38.99
CA ASN A 102 -8.13 -6.93 -40.04
C ASN A 102 -9.48 -6.21 -39.79
N GLN A 103 -9.71 -5.73 -38.56
CA GLN A 103 -10.93 -5.01 -38.15
C GLN A 103 -10.66 -3.51 -37.94
N PRO A 104 -10.53 -2.69 -39.01
CA PRO A 104 -10.03 -1.32 -38.92
C PRO A 104 -10.93 -0.36 -38.12
N GLN A 105 -12.25 -0.58 -38.12
CA GLN A 105 -13.14 0.26 -37.32
C GLN A 105 -12.98 -0.04 -35.82
N VAL A 106 -12.85 -1.31 -35.44
CA VAL A 106 -12.62 -1.70 -34.04
C VAL A 106 -11.29 -1.17 -33.53
N VAL A 107 -10.23 -1.21 -34.35
CA VAL A 107 -8.92 -0.60 -34.02
C VAL A 107 -9.07 0.88 -33.70
N LYS A 108 -9.84 1.63 -34.50
CA LYS A 108 -10.08 3.06 -34.26
C LYS A 108 -10.85 3.28 -32.96
N ASP A 109 -11.99 2.62 -32.81
CA ASP A 109 -12.88 2.85 -31.68
C ASP A 109 -12.22 2.49 -30.34
N ARG A 110 -11.55 1.33 -30.27
CA ARG A 110 -10.86 0.87 -29.06
C ARG A 110 -9.55 1.63 -28.82
N GLY A 111 -8.87 2.04 -29.88
CA GLY A 111 -7.67 2.89 -29.79
C GLY A 111 -7.98 4.26 -29.18
N GLU A 112 -9.06 4.90 -29.62
CA GLU A 112 -9.54 6.15 -29.04
C GLU A 112 -9.94 5.99 -27.57
N ALA A 113 -10.65 4.90 -27.24
CA ALA A 113 -11.03 4.58 -25.86
C ALA A 113 -9.79 4.37 -24.96
N TYR A 114 -8.80 3.62 -25.43
CA TYR A 114 -7.53 3.42 -24.74
C TYR A 114 -6.81 4.76 -24.49
N LEU A 115 -6.65 5.57 -25.54
CA LEU A 115 -5.93 6.84 -25.45
C LEU A 115 -6.61 7.85 -24.53
N LYS A 116 -7.94 7.81 -24.42
CA LYS A 116 -8.69 8.67 -23.51
C LYS A 116 -8.31 8.43 -22.05
N VAL A 117 -8.06 7.18 -21.66
CA VAL A 117 -7.73 6.80 -20.28
C VAL A 117 -6.22 6.85 -20.04
N SER A 118 -5.41 6.33 -20.98
CA SER A 118 -3.96 6.24 -20.80
C SER A 118 -3.28 7.60 -20.64
N ARG A 119 -3.83 8.66 -21.27
CA ARG A 119 -3.33 10.04 -21.10
C ARG A 119 -3.40 10.55 -19.67
N THR A 120 -4.33 10.06 -18.86
CA THR A 120 -4.38 10.42 -17.42
C THR A 120 -3.14 9.92 -16.67
N LEU A 121 -2.50 8.84 -17.12
CA LEU A 121 -1.33 8.24 -16.45
C LEU A 121 0.00 8.91 -16.78
N VAL A 122 0.11 9.58 -17.93
CA VAL A 122 1.38 10.06 -18.50
C VAL A 122 1.40 11.58 -18.68
N HIS A 123 0.61 12.28 -17.87
CA HIS A 123 0.30 13.69 -18.09
C HIS A 123 1.41 14.66 -17.69
#